data_AF-A0A9P5N207-F1
#
_entry.id   AF-A0A9P5N207-F1
#
_cell.length_a   1.000
_cell.length_b   1.000
_cell.length_c   1.000
_cell.angle_alpha   90.00
_cell.angle_beta   90.00
_cell.angle_gamma   90.00
#
_symmetry.space_group_name_H-M   'P 1'
#
loop_
_entity.id
_entity.type
_entity.pdbx_description
1 polymer ?
#
loop_
_entity_poly.entity_id
_entity_poly.type
_entity_poly.pdbx_seq_one_letter_code
_entity_poly.pdbx_strand_id
1 'polypeptide(L)'
;MDEPTERGEDTPQRASPSPSDSDFFSNILAPGSSLNPTFLLVVDGVLALLFVTLGTLVSVTGGNLHLIALLFIVLALWVSIKWFVNELQAPGHPSQSTESDIKKSE
;
A
#
# COMPACT_ATOMS: atom_id res chain seq x y z
N MET A 1 -65.29 -5.41 16.24
CA MET A 1 -65.02 -4.50 17.37
C MET A 1 -64.09 -5.20 18.33
N ASP A 2 -62.82 -4.88 18.49
CA ASP A 2 -61.95 -3.87 17.89
C ASP A 2 -60.51 -4.34 18.10
N GLU A 3 -59.66 -4.08 17.10
CA GLU A 3 -58.21 -3.98 17.29
C GLU A 3 -57.91 -2.73 18.13
N PRO A 4 -56.88 -2.78 18.99
CA PRO A 4 -55.71 -1.91 18.75
C PRO A 4 -54.38 -2.61 19.11
N THR A 5 -53.42 -2.67 18.19
CA THR A 5 -52.31 -1.70 18.01
C THR A 5 -51.13 -1.90 18.98
N GLU A 6 -50.06 -2.47 18.40
CA GLU A 6 -48.62 -2.22 18.63
C GLU A 6 -47.96 -2.46 20.00
N ARG A 7 -47.09 -3.48 20.03
CA ARG A 7 -45.81 -3.37 20.74
C ARG A 7 -44.72 -4.18 20.03
N GLY A 8 -43.97 -3.47 19.19
CA GLY A 8 -42.53 -3.64 19.02
C GLY A 8 -42.05 -5.02 18.59
N GLU A 9 -41.97 -5.21 17.28
CA GLU A 9 -40.96 -6.08 16.69
C GLU A 9 -39.58 -5.52 17.08
N ASP A 10 -38.99 -6.03 18.17
CA ASP A 10 -37.58 -5.82 18.48
C ASP A 10 -36.76 -6.61 17.45
N THR A 11 -36.79 -6.11 16.22
CA THR A 11 -35.86 -6.42 15.16
C THR A 11 -34.46 -6.23 15.75
N PRO A 12 -33.56 -7.20 15.65
CA PRO A 12 -32.23 -7.10 16.21
C PRO A 12 -31.60 -5.82 15.68
N GLN A 13 -31.38 -4.85 16.58
CA GLN A 13 -30.56 -3.68 16.31
C GLN A 13 -29.14 -4.22 16.07
N ARG A 14 -28.88 -4.60 14.82
CA ARG A 14 -27.57 -4.81 14.28
C ARG A 14 -26.91 -3.44 14.39
N ALA A 15 -26.20 -3.22 15.49
CA ALA A 15 -25.14 -2.24 15.53
C ALA A 15 -24.38 -2.44 14.22
N SER A 16 -24.43 -1.47 13.33
CA SER A 16 -23.52 -1.38 12.20
C SER A 16 -22.20 -0.94 12.82
N PRO A 17 -21.21 -1.84 13.06
CA PRO A 17 -19.85 -1.36 13.21
C PRO A 17 -19.50 -0.68 11.88
N SER A 18 -19.08 0.58 11.95
CA SER A 18 -18.59 1.34 10.80
C SER A 18 -17.67 0.46 9.93
N PRO A 19 -18.02 0.15 8.67
CA PRO A 19 -17.29 -0.86 7.90
C PRO A 19 -15.91 -0.41 7.40
N SER A 20 -15.53 0.84 7.61
CA SER A 20 -14.36 1.42 6.96
C SER A 20 -13.04 0.76 7.35
N ASP A 21 -12.74 0.55 8.65
CA ASP A 21 -11.39 0.10 9.05
C ASP A 21 -11.11 -1.35 8.67
N SER A 22 -12.10 -2.24 8.82
CA SER A 22 -11.97 -3.65 8.41
C SER A 22 -11.80 -3.82 6.90
N ASP A 23 -12.42 -2.94 6.10
CA ASP A 23 -12.32 -2.98 4.65
C ASP A 23 -10.94 -2.55 4.16
N PHE A 24 -10.27 -1.58 4.81
CA PHE A 24 -8.89 -1.22 4.49
C PHE A 24 -7.89 -2.34 4.83
N PHE A 25 -8.04 -3.00 5.99
CA PHE A 25 -7.20 -4.15 6.34
C PHE A 25 -7.47 -5.36 5.44
N SER A 26 -8.73 -5.62 5.10
CA SER A 26 -9.11 -6.72 4.19
C SER A 26 -8.66 -6.45 2.75
N ASN A 27 -8.68 -5.19 2.30
CA ASN A 27 -8.08 -4.79 1.03
C ASN A 27 -6.55 -4.92 1.09
N ILE A 28 -5.87 -4.46 2.14
CA ILE A 28 -4.40 -4.63 2.29
C ILE A 28 -3.97 -6.10 2.26
N LEU A 29 -4.79 -7.01 2.79
CA LEU A 29 -4.54 -8.45 2.76
C LEU A 29 -5.05 -9.15 1.50
N ALA A 30 -5.83 -8.47 0.65
CA ALA A 30 -6.26 -9.00 -0.64
C ALA A 30 -5.06 -9.01 -1.61
N PRO A 31 -4.80 -10.15 -2.28
CA PRO A 31 -3.67 -10.28 -3.19
C PRO A 31 -3.77 -9.24 -4.31
N GLY A 32 -2.79 -8.33 -4.37
CA GLY A 32 -2.74 -7.24 -5.36
C GLY A 32 -2.95 -5.82 -4.81
N SER A 33 -3.30 -5.64 -3.53
CA SER A 33 -3.50 -4.30 -2.95
C SER A 33 -2.22 -3.46 -2.78
N SER A 34 -1.04 -4.06 -2.95
CA SER A 34 0.22 -3.31 -3.02
C SER A 34 0.32 -2.42 -4.28
N LEU A 35 -0.52 -2.65 -5.29
CA LEU A 35 -0.59 -1.87 -6.53
C LEU A 35 -1.60 -0.70 -6.45
N ASN A 36 -2.22 -0.49 -5.29
CA ASN A 36 -3.13 0.64 -5.09
C ASN A 36 -2.32 1.94 -4.85
N PRO A 37 -2.60 3.05 -5.57
CA PRO A 37 -1.83 4.29 -5.46
C PRO A 37 -1.83 4.89 -4.05
N THR A 38 -2.88 4.63 -3.26
CA THR A 38 -2.98 5.05 -1.86
C THR A 38 -1.93 4.37 -0.97
N PHE A 39 -1.64 3.08 -1.20
CA PHE A 39 -0.62 2.37 -0.42
C PHE A 39 0.78 2.96 -0.67
N LEU A 40 1.08 3.25 -1.94
CA LEU A 40 2.33 3.90 -2.31
C LEU A 40 2.49 5.29 -1.69
N LEU A 41 1.39 6.06 -1.61
CA LEU A 41 1.38 7.37 -0.95
C LEU A 41 1.64 7.26 0.56
N VAL A 42 1.06 6.27 1.22
CA VAL A 42 1.31 6.01 2.65
C VAL A 42 2.76 5.60 2.89
N VAL A 43 3.31 4.69 2.06
CA VAL A 43 4.71 4.27 2.15
C VAL A 43 5.66 5.45 1.93
N ASP A 44 5.40 6.28 0.92
CA ASP A 44 6.18 7.51 0.67
C ASP A 44 6.11 8.46 1.86
N GLY A 45 4.92 8.65 2.45
CA GLY A 45 4.72 9.46 3.65
C GLY A 45 5.51 8.95 4.87
N VAL A 46 5.52 7.63 5.11
CA VAL A 46 6.28 7.03 6.22
C VAL A 46 7.79 7.13 5.96
N LEU A 47 8.26 6.90 4.72
CA LEU A 47 9.67 7.07 4.37
C LEU A 47 10.12 8.53 4.51
N ALA A 48 9.29 9.49 4.09
CA ALA A 48 9.56 10.92 4.23
C ALA A 48 9.62 11.33 5.70
N LEU A 49 8.68 10.85 6.53
CA LEU A 49 8.70 11.07 7.97
C LEU A 49 9.98 10.51 8.60
N LEU A 50 10.38 9.29 8.21
CA LEU A 50 11.60 8.65 8.69
C LEU A 50 12.85 9.44 8.26
N PHE A 51 12.90 9.91 7.02
CA PHE A 51 13.99 10.73 6.51
C PHE A 51 14.12 12.05 7.28
N VAL A 52 13.00 12.74 7.53
CA VAL A 52 12.98 13.98 8.32
C VAL A 52 13.42 13.71 9.76
N THR A 53 12.93 12.63 10.35
CA THR A 53 13.29 12.23 11.73
C THR A 53 14.80 11.94 11.83
N LEU A 54 15.34 11.14 10.92
CA LEU A 54 16.78 10.84 10.87
C LEU A 54 17.61 12.09 10.54
N GLY A 55 17.17 12.94 9.61
CA GLY A 55 17.85 14.19 9.29
C GLY A 55 17.91 15.15 10.48
N THR A 56 16.82 15.24 11.24
CA THR A 56 16.77 16.03 12.49
C THR A 56 17.73 15.43 13.52
N LEU A 57 17.74 14.11 13.69
CA LEU A 57 18.66 13.41 14.60
C LEU A 57 20.14 13.59 14.20
N VAL A 58 20.47 13.51 12.90
CA VAL A 58 21.82 13.75 12.38
C VAL A 58 22.29 15.17 12.74
N SER A 59 21.40 16.16 12.60
CA SER A 59 21.69 17.56 12.89
C SER A 59 21.89 17.80 14.40
N VAL A 60 21.05 17.21 15.26
CA VAL A 60 21.15 17.35 16.72
C VAL A 60 22.34 16.57 17.30
N THR A 61 22.64 15.39 16.77
CA THR A 61 23.67 14.49 17.34
C THR A 61 25.08 14.75 16.77
N GLY A 62 25.27 15.81 15.98
CA GLY A 62 26.59 16.22 15.49
C GLY A 62 27.21 15.30 14.43
N GLY A 63 26.40 14.62 13.60
CA GLY A 63 26.93 13.92 12.42
C GLY A 63 27.59 12.57 12.68
N ASN A 64 26.96 11.69 13.46
CA ASN A 64 27.44 10.32 13.63
C ASN A 64 27.36 9.54 12.31
N LEU A 65 28.47 8.91 11.89
CA LEU A 65 28.57 8.16 10.62
C LEU A 65 27.47 7.08 10.48
N HIS A 66 27.07 6.48 11.60
CA HIS A 66 25.96 5.52 11.63
C HIS A 66 24.63 6.14 11.17
N LEU A 67 24.30 7.35 11.62
CA LEU A 67 23.08 8.04 11.23
C LEU A 67 23.11 8.49 9.75
N ILE A 68 24.29 8.82 9.24
CA ILE A 68 24.50 9.13 7.82
C ILE A 68 24.26 7.88 6.96
N ALA A 69 24.75 6.72 7.38
CA ALA A 69 24.50 5.45 6.69
C ALA A 69 23.00 5.09 6.69
N LEU A 70 22.30 5.30 7.80
CA LEU A 70 20.85 5.13 7.89
C LEU A 70 20.10 6.13 6.99
N LEU A 71 20.56 7.37 6.87
CA LEU A 71 19.96 8.35 5.95
C LEU A 71 20.12 7.90 4.48
N PHE A 72 21.30 7.39 4.14
CA PHE A 72 21.60 6.90 2.79
C PHE A 72 20.76 5.66 2.44
N ILE A 73 20.60 4.71 3.38
CA ILE A 73 19.78 3.53 3.15
C ILE A 73 18.31 3.89 2.91
N VAL A 74 17.78 4.90 3.61
CA VAL A 74 16.40 5.39 3.41
C VAL A 74 16.23 5.98 2.02
N LEU A 75 17.20 6.77 1.54
CA LEU A 75 17.19 7.28 0.16
C LEU A 75 17.29 6.17 -0.89
N ALA A 76 18.17 5.19 -0.67
CA ALA A 76 18.30 4.04 -1.57
C ALA A 76 17.00 3.22 -1.63
N LEU A 77 16.34 3.03 -0.48
CA LEU A 77 15.06 2.33 -0.40
C LEU A 77 13.96 3.11 -1.12
N TRP A 78 13.94 4.44 -0.98
CA TRP A 78 13.00 5.32 -1.69
C TRP A 78 13.14 5.19 -3.21
N VAL A 79 14.36 5.26 -3.72
CA VAL A 79 14.65 5.10 -5.16
C VAL A 79 14.24 3.70 -5.64
N SER A 80 14.54 2.65 -4.85
CA SER A 80 14.15 1.28 -5.18
C SER A 80 12.65 1.11 -5.32
N ILE A 81 11.86 1.70 -4.40
CA ILE A 81 10.40 1.68 -4.46
C ILE A 81 9.90 2.44 -5.69
N LYS A 82 10.42 3.64 -5.98
CA LYS A 82 10.00 4.41 -7.17
C LYS A 82 10.32 3.68 -8.47
N TRP A 83 11.48 3.02 -8.55
CA TRP A 83 11.86 2.22 -9.71
C TRP A 83 10.94 1.00 -9.85
N PHE A 84 10.68 0.27 -8.76
CA PHE A 84 9.77 -0.86 -8.73
C PHE A 84 8.35 -0.48 -9.18
N VAL A 85 7.83 0.65 -8.73
CA VAL A 85 6.51 1.16 -9.13
C VAL A 85 6.48 1.54 -10.61
N ASN A 86 7.53 2.21 -11.10
CA ASN A 86 7.64 2.57 -12.52
C ASN A 86 7.67 1.31 -13.40
N GLU A 87 8.39 0.27 -12.97
CA GLU A 87 8.46 -1.01 -13.68
C GLU A 87 7.09 -1.73 -13.68
N LEU A 88 6.36 -1.71 -12.57
CA LEU A 88 5.00 -2.28 -12.51
C LEU A 88 3.99 -1.53 -13.37
N GLN A 89 4.19 -0.23 -13.58
CA GLN A 89 3.33 0.60 -14.42
C GLN A 89 3.71 0.55 -15.90
N ALA A 90 4.90 0.03 -16.24
CA ALA A 90 5.28 -0.19 -17.63
C ALA A 90 4.42 -1.33 -18.20
N PRO A 91 3.51 -1.08 -19.17
CA PRO A 91 2.82 -2.14 -19.87
C PRO A 91 3.81 -2.81 -20.84
N GLY A 92 4.69 -3.67 -20.33
CA GLY A 92 5.76 -4.20 -21.16
C GLY A 92 6.83 -4.97 -20.42
N HIS A 93 6.46 -6.03 -19.70
CA HIS A 93 7.22 -7.26 -19.94
C HIS A 93 6.65 -7.85 -21.23
N PRO A 94 7.34 -7.74 -22.39
CA PRO A 94 7.18 -8.76 -23.41
C PRO A 94 7.50 -10.06 -22.70
N SER A 95 6.49 -10.86 -22.39
CA SER A 95 6.70 -12.28 -22.25
C SER A 95 7.51 -12.70 -23.47
N GLN A 96 8.82 -12.84 -23.31
CA GLN A 96 9.65 -13.67 -24.14
C GLN A 96 9.24 -15.12 -23.85
N SER A 97 8.00 -15.47 -24.20
CA SER A 97 7.75 -16.77 -24.77
C SER A 97 8.18 -16.64 -26.22
N THR A 98 9.45 -16.91 -26.47
CA THR A 98 9.96 -17.27 -27.80
C THR A 98 9.28 -18.59 -28.19
N GLU A 99 7.98 -18.52 -28.47
CA GLU A 99 7.11 -19.59 -28.93
C GLU A 99 6.52 -19.11 -30.26
N SER A 100 7.39 -18.67 -31.17
CA SER A 100 7.00 -18.34 -32.54
C SER A 100 8.10 -18.66 -33.55
N ASP A 101 8.90 -19.70 -33.27
CA ASP A 101 9.83 -20.31 -34.24
C ASP A 101 9.35 -21.70 -34.72
N ILE A 102 8.14 -22.14 -34.35
CA ILE A 102 7.57 -23.43 -34.76
C ILE A 102 6.52 -23.31 -35.89
N LYS A 103 6.13 -22.10 -36.30
CA LYS A 103 5.16 -21.89 -37.39
C LYS A 103 5.59 -20.85 -38.41
N LYS A 104 6.73 -21.06 -39.04
CA LYS A 104 7.00 -20.56 -40.39
C LYS A 104 7.77 -21.64 -41.15
N SER A 105 7.05 -22.69 -41.53
CA SER A 105 6.86 -23.07 -42.95
C SER A 105 8.04 -23.90 -43.46
N GLU A 106 7.85 -25.19 -43.70
CA GLU A 106 7.24 -25.67 -44.96
C GLU A 106 7.91 -25.08 -46.20
#